data_AF-A0A1E5B9Z5-F1
#
_entry.id   AF-A0A1E5B9Z5-F1
#
_cell.length_a   1.000
_cell.length_b   1.000
_cell.length_c   1.000
_cell.angle_alpha   90.00
_cell.angle_beta   90.00
_cell.angle_gamma   90.00
#
_symmetry.space_group_name_H-M   'P 1'
#
loop_
_entity.id
_entity.type
_entity.pdbx_description
1 polymer ?
#
loop_
_entity_poly.entity_id
_entity_poly.type
_entity_poly.pdbx_seq_one_letter_code
_entity_poly.pdbx_strand_id
1 'polypeptide(L)'
;MSTLQAIPTQHGIDILNSELKNTVTKYRLIGALTHDAPSESLYSFYENTIETSYYDDNGVLTFILNLPIEQHFDEYLHQIHVLDSNNQSVIECSTPKVALPKGIGGMVTLKAAISGEAGQVIFKHSEFVTETELNELHLAPIKAALANMVGMIGEFHQSGEKPAWIDLKGGELSRITDKLLWDYAVAAGMVIDQATKDADPMIHAMKFGDGDGATTFTLPNHHLGHFIRGNPSNVSHGSTQGDAIRNITGGVSSVYGPLKTNTGALSLEEYGSSPAKVGVIGADPGANRTIEFDASKVVPTSTENRPYTGNLSIKIHRGWM
;
A
#
# COMPACT_ATOMS: atom_id res chain seq x y z
N MET A 1 24.12 -33.18 11.38
CA MET A 1 22.68 -33.47 11.57
C MET A 1 22.38 -34.73 10.79
N SER A 2 21.88 -35.77 11.45
CA SER A 2 21.50 -37.02 10.78
C SER A 2 20.33 -36.71 9.85
N THR A 3 20.52 -36.85 8.54
CA THR A 3 19.43 -36.72 7.56
C THR A 3 18.39 -37.77 7.87
N LEU A 4 17.16 -37.35 8.13
CA LEU A 4 16.01 -38.25 8.25
C LEU A 4 15.80 -38.88 6.88
N GLN A 5 16.19 -40.14 6.73
CA GLN A 5 16.02 -40.90 5.49
C GLN A 5 14.79 -41.78 5.67
N ALA A 6 13.78 -41.54 4.84
CA ALA A 6 12.66 -42.45 4.72
C ALA A 6 13.12 -43.64 3.86
N ILE A 7 13.13 -44.83 4.43
CA ILE A 7 13.64 -46.04 3.79
C ILE A 7 12.43 -46.81 3.23
N PRO A 8 12.35 -47.05 1.91
CA PRO A 8 11.34 -47.93 1.34
C PRO A 8 11.52 -49.36 1.86
N THR A 9 10.41 -50.03 2.20
CA THR A 9 10.44 -51.47 2.50
C THR A 9 10.58 -52.26 1.19
N GLN A 10 11.00 -53.53 1.25
CA GLN A 10 11.05 -54.38 0.05
C GLN A 10 9.68 -54.46 -0.66
N HIS A 11 8.61 -54.57 0.12
CA HIS A 11 7.22 -54.48 -0.35
C HIS A 11 6.91 -53.13 -0.99
N GLY A 12 7.39 -52.04 -0.38
CA GLY A 12 7.24 -50.70 -0.91
C GLY A 12 7.98 -50.49 -2.24
N ILE A 13 9.16 -51.07 -2.41
CA ILE A 13 9.89 -51.04 -3.68
C ILE A 13 9.08 -51.73 -4.79
N ASP A 14 8.47 -52.88 -4.50
CA ASP A 14 7.67 -53.64 -5.48
C ASP A 14 6.38 -52.90 -5.87
N ILE A 15 5.70 -52.26 -4.90
CA ILE A 15 4.48 -51.48 -5.15
C ILE A 15 4.79 -50.16 -5.86
N LEU A 16 5.78 -49.41 -5.40
CA LEU A 16 6.06 -48.06 -5.90
C LEU A 16 6.68 -48.06 -7.30
N ASN A 17 7.27 -49.18 -7.72
CA ASN A 17 7.72 -49.40 -9.10
C ASN A 17 6.59 -49.83 -10.06
N SER A 18 5.43 -50.22 -9.53
CA SER A 18 4.21 -50.42 -10.32
C SER A 18 3.36 -49.14 -10.29
N GLU A 19 2.41 -48.94 -11.22
CA GLU A 19 1.61 -47.68 -11.36
C GLU A 19 0.70 -47.33 -10.15
N LEU A 20 0.96 -47.87 -8.97
CA LEU A 20 0.14 -47.84 -7.76
C LEU A 20 0.40 -46.63 -6.85
N LYS A 21 0.46 -45.41 -7.40
CA LYS A 21 0.32 -44.18 -6.58
C LYS A 21 -1.02 -44.14 -5.83
N ASN A 22 -2.06 -44.75 -6.40
CA ASN A 22 -3.43 -44.68 -5.90
C ASN A 22 -3.70 -45.55 -4.67
N THR A 23 -2.82 -46.49 -4.31
CA THR A 23 -3.04 -47.35 -3.13
C THR A 23 -2.36 -46.82 -1.88
N VAL A 24 -1.39 -45.92 -2.02
CA VAL A 24 -0.65 -45.33 -0.89
C VAL A 24 -1.29 -44.02 -0.47
N THR A 25 -2.30 -44.13 0.40
CA THR A 25 -3.18 -43.01 0.77
C THR A 25 -3.16 -42.68 2.25
N LYS A 26 -2.39 -43.42 3.06
CA LYS A 26 -2.40 -43.29 4.51
C LYS A 26 -1.00 -43.24 5.10
N TYR A 27 -0.89 -42.54 6.23
CA TYR A 27 0.29 -42.57 7.07
C TYR A 27 -0.10 -42.90 8.51
N ARG A 28 0.89 -43.37 9.26
CA ARG A 28 0.75 -43.78 10.66
C ARG A 28 1.93 -43.30 11.47
N LEU A 29 1.64 -42.86 12.68
CA LEU A 29 2.64 -42.45 13.67
C LEU A 29 2.95 -43.60 14.60
N ILE A 30 4.23 -43.89 14.75
CA ILE A 30 4.77 -44.96 15.58
C ILE A 30 5.58 -44.33 16.71
N GLY A 31 5.30 -44.77 17.93
CA GLY A 31 5.86 -44.13 19.13
C GLY A 31 5.66 -44.95 20.39
N ALA A 32 5.95 -44.32 21.52
CA ALA A 32 5.74 -44.88 22.85
C ALA A 32 5.56 -43.77 23.89
N LEU A 33 4.99 -44.10 25.03
CA LEU A 33 4.78 -43.17 26.17
C LEU A 33 6.09 -42.71 26.83
N THR A 34 7.22 -43.34 26.53
CA THR A 34 8.53 -42.98 27.10
C THR A 34 9.51 -42.63 26.00
N HIS A 35 10.28 -41.58 26.22
CA HIS A 35 11.30 -41.09 25.29
C HIS A 35 12.31 -42.20 24.90
N ASP A 36 12.72 -43.06 25.84
CA ASP A 36 13.76 -44.08 25.60
C ASP A 36 13.23 -45.50 25.46
N ALA A 37 11.98 -45.63 25.00
CA ALA A 37 11.39 -46.90 24.65
C ALA A 37 12.24 -47.68 23.62
N PRO A 38 12.51 -48.99 23.82
CA PRO A 38 13.17 -49.82 22.83
C PRO A 38 12.28 -49.99 21.58
N SER A 39 12.89 -50.19 20.41
CA SER A 39 12.17 -50.29 19.13
C SER A 39 11.06 -51.36 19.11
N GLU A 40 11.23 -52.45 19.86
CA GLU A 40 10.25 -53.54 19.98
C GLU A 40 8.99 -53.17 20.75
N SER A 41 9.03 -52.09 21.52
CA SER A 41 7.90 -51.60 22.32
C SER A 41 7.10 -50.48 21.64
N LEU A 42 7.54 -50.06 20.44
CA LEU A 42 6.86 -49.01 19.70
C LEU A 42 5.55 -49.53 19.10
N TYR A 43 4.50 -48.73 19.19
CA TYR A 43 3.19 -49.06 18.65
C TYR A 43 2.60 -47.90 17.85
N SER A 44 1.59 -48.23 17.06
CA SER A 44 0.79 -47.27 16.31
C SER A 44 -0.13 -46.50 17.25
N PHE A 45 0.04 -45.19 17.36
CA PHE A 45 -0.83 -44.35 18.19
C PHE A 45 -1.72 -43.41 17.37
N TYR A 46 -1.45 -43.23 16.07
CA TYR A 46 -2.27 -42.39 15.19
C TYR A 46 -2.17 -42.82 13.73
N GLU A 47 -3.26 -42.70 12.98
CA GLU A 47 -3.33 -42.96 11.54
C GLU A 47 -4.22 -41.89 10.88
N ASN A 48 -3.81 -41.41 9.71
CA ASN A 48 -4.60 -40.47 8.93
C ASN A 48 -4.27 -40.58 7.42
N THR A 49 -5.04 -39.91 6.59
CA THR A 49 -4.83 -39.86 5.14
C THR A 49 -3.67 -38.94 4.79
N ILE A 50 -2.95 -39.31 3.74
CA ILE A 50 -1.92 -38.49 3.10
C ILE A 50 -2.63 -37.37 2.34
N GLU A 51 -2.13 -36.15 2.48
CA GLU A 51 -2.71 -34.97 1.82
C GLU A 51 -2.48 -35.04 0.31
N THR A 52 -1.24 -35.32 -0.10
CA THR A 52 -0.84 -35.40 -1.51
C THR A 52 0.40 -36.26 -1.69
N SER A 53 0.48 -36.99 -2.80
CA SER A 53 1.68 -37.73 -3.22
C SER A 53 2.05 -37.38 -4.67
N TYR A 54 3.32 -37.12 -4.94
CA TYR A 54 3.80 -36.75 -6.28
C TYR A 54 5.27 -37.11 -6.49
N TYR A 55 5.71 -37.18 -7.75
CA TYR A 55 7.14 -37.27 -8.05
C TYR A 55 7.66 -35.84 -8.18
N ASP A 56 8.74 -35.52 -7.46
CA ASP A 56 9.41 -34.23 -7.64
C ASP A 56 10.22 -34.20 -8.94
N ASP A 57 10.77 -33.03 -9.29
CA ASP A 57 11.51 -32.83 -10.54
C ASP A 57 12.76 -33.72 -10.67
N ASN A 58 13.18 -34.36 -9.57
CA ASN A 58 14.31 -35.30 -9.55
C ASN A 58 13.84 -36.77 -9.57
N GLY A 59 12.55 -37.03 -9.80
CA GLY A 59 11.99 -38.37 -9.83
C GLY A 59 11.82 -39.01 -8.44
N VAL A 60 11.95 -38.23 -7.36
CA VAL A 60 11.80 -38.74 -5.98
C VAL A 60 10.33 -38.73 -5.60
N LEU A 61 9.82 -39.84 -5.07
CA LEU A 61 8.45 -39.90 -4.60
C LEU A 61 8.33 -39.16 -3.27
N THR A 62 7.46 -38.14 -3.27
CA THR A 62 7.25 -37.25 -2.15
C THR A 62 5.82 -37.39 -1.64
N PHE A 63 5.68 -37.48 -0.31
CA PHE A 63 4.41 -37.53 0.40
C PHE A 63 4.31 -36.33 1.34
N ILE A 64 3.20 -35.61 1.24
CA ILE A 64 2.86 -34.53 2.16
C ILE A 64 1.82 -35.06 3.14
N LEU A 65 2.14 -34.97 4.43
CA LEU A 65 1.27 -35.40 5.51
C LEU A 65 1.10 -34.30 6.55
N ASN A 66 -0.13 -34.15 7.04
CA ASN A 66 -0.51 -33.12 7.99
C ASN A 66 -0.61 -33.73 9.38
N LEU A 67 0.35 -33.43 10.25
CA LEU A 67 0.28 -33.80 11.67
C LEU A 67 -0.76 -32.91 12.37
N PRO A 68 -1.70 -33.49 13.14
CA PRO A 68 -2.80 -32.74 13.71
C PRO A 68 -2.32 -31.79 14.81
N ILE A 69 -2.61 -30.50 14.66
CA ILE A 69 -2.22 -29.45 15.61
C ILE A 69 -3.20 -29.33 16.81
N GLU A 70 -4.44 -29.77 16.63
CA GLU A 70 -5.49 -29.63 17.66
C GLU A 70 -5.52 -30.79 18.67
N GLN A 71 -4.78 -31.87 18.39
CA GLN A 71 -4.75 -33.08 19.20
C GLN A 71 -3.49 -33.10 20.08
N HIS A 72 -3.66 -33.50 21.34
CA HIS A 72 -2.55 -33.79 22.24
C HIS A 72 -2.24 -35.29 22.16
N PHE A 73 -0.97 -35.65 21.98
CA PHE A 73 -0.49 -37.02 22.11
C PHE A 73 0.39 -37.14 23.35
N ASP A 74 0.12 -38.17 24.16
CA ASP A 74 0.93 -38.51 25.32
C ASP A 74 2.21 -39.26 24.88
N GLU A 75 2.21 -39.83 23.67
CA GLU A 75 3.34 -40.54 23.08
C GLU A 75 4.41 -39.61 22.49
N TYR A 76 5.65 -40.07 22.56
CA TYR A 76 6.75 -39.56 21.76
C TYR A 76 6.71 -40.21 20.38
N LEU A 77 6.76 -39.38 19.33
CA LEU A 77 6.90 -39.83 17.94
C LEU A 77 8.33 -40.32 17.70
N HIS A 78 8.46 -41.56 17.22
CA HIS A 78 9.74 -42.18 16.88
C HIS A 78 9.87 -42.46 15.39
N GLN A 79 8.77 -42.82 14.73
CA GLN A 79 8.75 -43.10 13.30
C GLN A 79 7.44 -42.70 12.65
N ILE A 80 7.48 -42.44 11.35
CA ILE A 80 6.31 -42.25 10.50
C ILE A 80 6.33 -43.33 9.43
N HIS A 81 5.27 -44.11 9.35
CA HIS A 81 5.08 -45.16 8.36
C HIS A 81 4.06 -44.72 7.32
N VAL A 82 4.34 -44.99 6.05
CA VAL A 82 3.40 -44.78 4.94
C VAL A 82 2.84 -46.14 4.54
N LEU A 83 1.52 -46.24 4.38
CA LEU A 83 0.79 -47.49 4.23
C LEU A 83 0.13 -47.62 2.86
N ASP A 84 0.02 -48.85 2.36
CA ASP A 84 -0.80 -49.20 1.20
C ASP A 84 -2.28 -49.46 1.57
N SER A 85 -3.08 -49.85 0.58
CA SER A 85 -4.51 -50.17 0.75
C SER A 85 -4.79 -51.39 1.64
N ASN A 86 -3.78 -52.22 1.88
CA ASN A 86 -3.84 -53.39 2.77
C ASN A 86 -3.30 -53.06 4.17
N ASN A 87 -2.99 -51.79 4.46
CA ASN A 87 -2.37 -51.29 5.69
C ASN A 87 -0.95 -51.86 5.94
N GLN A 88 -0.22 -52.22 4.89
CA GLN A 88 1.17 -52.67 4.99
C GLN A 88 2.12 -51.48 4.80
N SER A 89 3.19 -51.42 5.61
CA SER A 89 4.19 -50.34 5.52
C SER A 89 4.99 -50.42 4.22
N VAL A 90 4.90 -49.35 3.45
CA VAL A 90 5.59 -49.12 2.17
C VAL A 90 6.87 -48.33 2.40
N ILE A 91 6.82 -47.33 3.28
CA ILE A 91 7.97 -46.50 3.65
C ILE A 91 8.01 -46.36 5.17
N GLU A 92 9.21 -46.51 5.73
CA GLU A 92 9.46 -46.31 7.15
C GLU A 92 10.46 -45.17 7.32
N CYS A 93 10.02 -44.10 7.99
CA CYS A 93 10.86 -42.95 8.27
C CYS A 93 11.10 -42.85 9.78
N SER A 94 12.35 -43.02 10.21
CA SER A 94 12.72 -42.73 11.60
C SER A 94 12.80 -41.22 11.80
N THR A 95 12.11 -40.70 12.81
CA THR A 95 12.13 -39.29 13.20
C THR A 95 13.04 -39.07 14.40
N PRO A 96 13.46 -37.83 14.70
CA PRO A 96 13.90 -37.52 16.05
C PRO A 96 12.74 -37.80 17.01
N LYS A 97 13.06 -38.15 18.26
CA LYS A 97 12.06 -38.38 19.30
C LYS A 97 11.40 -37.06 19.65
N VAL A 98 10.13 -36.88 19.28
CA VAL A 98 9.42 -35.61 19.42
C VAL A 98 8.11 -35.83 20.16
N ALA A 99 7.86 -35.02 21.20
CA ALA A 99 6.54 -34.95 21.82
C ALA A 99 5.61 -34.05 20.99
N LEU A 100 4.35 -34.45 20.81
CA LEU A 100 3.36 -33.72 20.02
C LEU A 100 2.20 -33.24 20.91
N PRO A 101 2.42 -32.26 21.82
CA PRO A 101 1.33 -31.67 22.56
C PRO A 101 0.47 -30.79 21.66
N LYS A 102 -0.77 -30.51 22.09
CA LYS A 102 -1.66 -29.58 21.40
C LYS A 102 -0.95 -28.27 21.04
N GLY A 103 -1.03 -27.87 19.78
CA GLY A 103 -0.35 -26.71 19.20
C GLY A 103 0.96 -27.02 18.48
N ILE A 104 1.49 -28.24 18.62
CA ILE A 104 2.72 -28.70 17.96
C ILE A 104 2.38 -29.77 16.92
N GLY A 105 2.46 -29.40 15.63
CA GLY A 105 2.14 -30.25 14.48
C GLY A 105 2.43 -29.51 13.18
N GLY A 106 1.69 -29.83 12.10
CA GLY A 106 1.81 -29.15 10.81
C GLY A 106 2.23 -30.06 9.66
N MET A 107 2.65 -29.44 8.56
CA MET A 107 3.00 -30.14 7.33
C MET A 107 4.37 -30.80 7.44
N VAL A 108 4.42 -32.10 7.17
CA VAL A 108 5.64 -32.90 7.09
C VAL A 108 5.76 -33.48 5.69
N THR A 109 6.95 -33.37 5.12
CA THR A 109 7.26 -33.88 3.79
C THR A 109 8.18 -35.08 3.91
N LEU A 110 7.71 -36.26 3.50
CA LEU A 110 8.52 -37.47 3.42
C LEU A 110 8.98 -37.70 1.98
N LYS A 111 10.28 -37.88 1.80
CA LYS A 111 10.89 -38.16 0.49
C LYS A 111 11.48 -39.55 0.49
N ALA A 112 11.04 -40.38 -0.45
CA ALA A 112 11.54 -41.73 -0.68
C ALA A 112 12.21 -41.82 -2.05
N ALA A 113 13.51 -42.14 -2.07
CA ALA A 113 14.27 -42.35 -3.30
C ALA A 113 14.13 -43.82 -3.74
N ILE A 114 13.62 -44.08 -4.94
CA ILE A 114 13.17 -45.42 -5.36
C ILE A 114 13.91 -45.94 -6.61
N SER A 115 14.91 -45.22 -7.17
CA SER A 115 15.73 -45.78 -8.28
C SER A 115 17.15 -45.20 -8.43
N GLY A 116 18.14 -46.09 -8.71
CA GLY A 116 19.38 -45.89 -9.51
C GLY A 116 20.67 -45.34 -8.86
N GLU A 117 21.86 -45.86 -9.25
CA GLU A 117 23.19 -45.72 -8.59
C GLU A 117 23.66 -44.32 -8.11
N ALA A 118 24.37 -44.33 -6.95
CA ALA A 118 25.29 -43.35 -6.36
C ALA A 118 25.32 -41.92 -6.94
N GLY A 119 24.16 -41.27 -7.08
CA GLY A 119 24.03 -39.87 -7.45
C GLY A 119 24.08 -39.00 -6.21
N GLN A 120 25.07 -38.10 -6.13
CA GLN A 120 25.20 -37.10 -5.08
C GLN A 120 23.85 -36.47 -4.70
N VAL A 121 23.58 -36.39 -3.40
CA VAL A 121 22.59 -35.45 -2.85
C VAL A 121 23.11 -34.05 -3.15
N ILE A 122 22.69 -33.48 -4.28
CA ILE A 122 22.89 -32.07 -4.57
C ILE A 122 21.77 -31.35 -3.84
N PHE A 123 22.11 -30.62 -2.77
CA PHE A 123 21.23 -29.59 -2.26
C PHE A 123 21.08 -28.53 -3.36
N LYS A 124 20.05 -28.66 -4.21
CA LYS A 124 19.60 -27.50 -4.96
C LYS A 124 18.89 -26.61 -3.96
N HIS A 125 19.53 -25.47 -3.68
CA HIS A 125 18.81 -24.26 -3.31
C HIS A 125 17.74 -24.07 -4.39
N SER A 126 16.48 -24.39 -4.08
CA SER A 126 15.39 -24.12 -4.99
C SER A 126 15.41 -22.63 -5.30
N GLU A 127 15.62 -22.26 -6.56
CA GLU A 127 15.53 -20.85 -7.01
C GLU A 127 14.08 -20.32 -6.91
N PHE A 128 13.12 -21.20 -6.59
CA PHE A 128 11.69 -20.91 -6.54
C PHE A 128 11.19 -20.91 -5.10
N VAL A 129 10.55 -19.81 -4.73
CA VAL A 129 9.87 -19.58 -3.44
C VAL A 129 8.55 -20.36 -3.43
N THR A 130 8.23 -21.03 -2.32
CA THR A 130 6.92 -21.70 -2.16
C THR A 130 5.80 -20.66 -2.06
N GLU A 131 4.55 -20.99 -2.42
CA GLU A 131 3.45 -20.02 -2.32
C GLU A 131 3.24 -19.50 -0.90
N THR A 132 3.36 -20.35 0.12
CA THR A 132 3.27 -19.96 1.53
C THR A 132 4.42 -19.02 1.91
N GLU A 133 5.65 -19.34 1.54
CA GLU A 133 6.81 -18.49 1.81
C GLU A 133 6.69 -17.16 1.06
N LEU A 134 6.21 -17.17 -0.19
CA LEU A 134 5.95 -15.96 -0.96
C LEU A 134 4.88 -15.11 -0.28
N ASN A 135 3.75 -15.69 0.13
CA ASN A 135 2.64 -14.94 0.70
C ASN A 135 2.91 -14.43 2.11
N GLU A 136 3.44 -15.29 2.98
CA GLU A 136 3.57 -15.01 4.42
C GLU A 136 4.91 -14.37 4.78
N LEU A 137 6.00 -14.76 4.12
CA LEU A 137 7.34 -14.25 4.47
C LEU A 137 7.74 -13.06 3.60
N HIS A 138 7.48 -13.12 2.29
CA HIS A 138 7.96 -12.10 1.35
C HIS A 138 6.90 -11.02 1.03
N LEU A 139 5.67 -11.41 0.72
CA LEU A 139 4.60 -10.47 0.33
C LEU A 139 3.95 -9.79 1.53
N ALA A 140 3.82 -10.46 2.68
CA ALA A 140 3.24 -9.83 3.86
C ALA A 140 3.94 -8.52 4.27
N PRO A 141 5.28 -8.45 4.40
CA PRO A 141 5.96 -7.19 4.71
C PRO A 141 5.86 -6.17 3.57
N ILE A 142 5.84 -6.60 2.31
CA ILE A 142 5.64 -5.71 1.16
C ILE A 142 4.23 -5.10 1.18
N LYS A 143 3.20 -5.91 1.41
CA LYS A 143 1.79 -5.46 1.55
C LYS A 143 1.65 -4.49 2.71
N ALA A 144 2.27 -4.78 3.85
CA ALA A 144 2.27 -3.86 5.00
C ALA A 144 2.96 -2.53 4.67
N ALA A 145 4.10 -2.56 3.97
CA ALA A 145 4.80 -1.35 3.53
C ALA A 145 3.97 -0.54 2.52
N LEU A 146 3.29 -1.20 1.57
CA LEU A 146 2.44 -0.56 0.57
C LEU A 146 1.13 0.00 1.16
N ALA A 147 0.59 -0.62 2.22
CA ALA A 147 -0.55 -0.10 2.96
C ALA A 147 -0.23 1.25 3.61
N ASN A 148 1.01 1.43 4.12
CA ASN A 148 1.45 2.70 4.69
C ASN A 148 1.57 3.83 3.66
N MET A 149 1.57 3.51 2.36
CA MET A 149 1.61 4.52 1.30
C MET A 149 0.22 5.02 0.90
N VAL A 150 -0.86 4.34 1.28
CA VAL A 150 -2.22 4.75 0.90
C VAL A 150 -2.49 6.16 1.43
N GLY A 151 -3.00 7.02 0.55
CA GLY A 151 -3.25 8.43 0.88
C GLY A 151 -2.03 9.34 0.71
N MET A 152 -0.85 8.80 0.41
CA MET A 152 0.32 9.61 0.07
C MET A 152 0.06 10.42 -1.20
N ILE A 153 0.30 11.73 -1.12
CA ILE A 153 0.20 12.65 -2.25
C ILE A 153 1.62 12.93 -2.78
N GLY A 154 1.78 12.84 -4.11
CA GLY A 154 3.06 13.06 -4.78
C GLY A 154 2.92 13.88 -6.05
N GLU A 155 4.00 14.58 -6.40
CA GLU A 155 4.12 15.37 -7.63
C GLU A 155 4.82 14.54 -8.71
N PHE A 156 4.30 14.57 -9.93
CA PHE A 156 4.77 13.75 -11.04
C PHE A 156 5.01 14.59 -12.29
N HIS A 157 6.21 14.43 -12.86
CA HIS A 157 6.56 14.99 -14.17
C HIS A 157 5.82 14.29 -15.33
N GLN A 158 5.37 13.04 -15.13
CA GLN A 158 4.52 12.36 -16.09
C GLN A 158 3.05 12.75 -15.88
N SER A 159 2.39 13.20 -16.95
CA SER A 159 0.96 13.52 -16.92
C SER A 159 0.06 12.30 -17.05
N GLY A 160 0.57 11.22 -17.67
CA GLY A 160 -0.18 9.99 -17.93
C GLY A 160 -0.40 9.12 -16.70
N GLU A 161 -0.98 7.95 -16.96
CA GLU A 161 -1.27 6.95 -15.95
C GLU A 161 0.00 6.47 -15.22
N LYS A 162 -0.16 6.17 -13.94
CA LYS A 162 0.89 5.58 -13.12
C LYS A 162 0.26 4.47 -12.27
N PRO A 163 0.73 3.22 -12.36
CA PRO A 163 0.19 2.13 -11.56
C PRO A 163 0.15 2.47 -10.08
N ALA A 164 -0.96 2.17 -9.41
CA ALA A 164 -1.24 2.48 -8.00
C ALA A 164 -1.35 3.97 -7.62
N TRP A 165 -1.31 4.90 -8.58
CA TRP A 165 -1.49 6.34 -8.33
C TRP A 165 -2.64 6.91 -9.17
N ILE A 166 -3.51 7.69 -8.55
CA ILE A 166 -4.66 8.33 -9.20
C ILE A 166 -4.51 9.85 -9.19
N ASP A 167 -4.88 10.51 -10.29
CA ASP A 167 -4.86 11.98 -10.37
C ASP A 167 -5.82 12.62 -9.36
N LEU A 168 -5.34 13.60 -8.61
CA LEU A 168 -6.16 14.44 -7.73
C LEU A 168 -6.83 15.57 -8.50
N LYS A 169 -7.72 15.21 -9.42
CA LYS A 169 -8.49 16.12 -10.28
C LYS A 169 -9.99 16.16 -9.97
N GLY A 170 -10.38 15.73 -8.76
CA GLY A 170 -11.79 15.66 -8.37
C GLY A 170 -12.58 14.45 -8.89
N GLY A 171 -11.91 13.48 -9.54
CA GLY A 171 -12.58 12.34 -10.16
C GLY A 171 -13.31 11.44 -9.16
N GLU A 172 -14.33 10.74 -9.66
CA GLU A 172 -15.09 9.74 -8.90
C GLU A 172 -14.45 8.34 -9.00
N LEU A 173 -14.42 7.62 -7.88
CA LEU A 173 -13.89 6.26 -7.75
C LEU A 173 -14.89 5.33 -7.05
N SER A 174 -14.71 4.03 -7.23
CA SER A 174 -15.54 3.01 -6.58
C SER A 174 -15.03 2.68 -5.19
N ARG A 175 -15.91 2.66 -4.18
CA ARG A 175 -15.57 2.21 -2.82
C ARG A 175 -15.20 0.72 -2.74
N ILE A 176 -15.54 -0.08 -3.75
CA ILE A 176 -15.16 -1.50 -3.83
C ILE A 176 -13.74 -1.63 -4.41
N THR A 177 -13.52 -1.06 -5.59
CA THR A 177 -12.23 -1.16 -6.30
C THR A 177 -11.12 -0.32 -5.63
N ASP A 178 -11.48 0.76 -4.95
CA ASP A 178 -10.56 1.67 -4.26
C ASP A 178 -10.77 1.64 -2.75
N LYS A 179 -11.16 0.47 -2.22
CA LYS A 179 -11.52 0.29 -0.80
C LYS A 179 -10.45 0.79 0.17
N LEU A 180 -9.18 0.51 -0.08
CA LEU A 180 -8.08 0.95 0.80
C LEU A 180 -8.01 2.49 0.88
N LEU A 181 -8.15 3.17 -0.26
CA LEU A 181 -8.14 4.63 -0.31
C LEU A 181 -9.40 5.23 0.34
N TRP A 182 -10.55 4.58 0.15
CA TRP A 182 -11.80 4.98 0.81
C TRP A 182 -11.70 4.84 2.34
N ASP A 183 -11.24 3.70 2.83
CA ASP A 183 -11.06 3.44 4.26
C ASP A 183 -10.07 4.45 4.86
N TYR A 184 -8.99 4.78 4.15
CA TYR A 184 -8.07 5.85 4.52
C TYR A 184 -8.78 7.21 4.63
N ALA A 185 -9.56 7.60 3.62
CA ALA A 185 -10.24 8.90 3.59
C ALA A 185 -11.19 9.06 4.78
N VAL A 186 -11.94 8.00 5.11
CA VAL A 186 -12.84 7.94 6.27
C VAL A 186 -12.04 8.00 7.57
N ALA A 187 -11.01 7.17 7.73
CA ALA A 187 -10.20 7.13 8.95
C ALA A 187 -9.46 8.46 9.19
N ALA A 188 -9.06 9.16 8.13
CA ALA A 188 -8.43 10.47 8.20
C ALA A 188 -9.41 11.62 8.51
N GLY A 189 -10.73 11.37 8.53
CA GLY A 189 -11.73 12.41 8.75
C GLY A 189 -11.77 13.46 7.62
N MET A 190 -11.46 13.04 6.38
CA MET A 190 -11.31 13.92 5.23
C MET A 190 -12.49 13.88 4.26
N VAL A 191 -13.49 13.04 4.55
CA VAL A 191 -14.73 12.92 3.77
C VAL A 191 -15.74 13.98 4.21
N ILE A 192 -16.36 14.63 3.24
CA ILE A 192 -17.50 15.52 3.39
C ILE A 192 -18.63 15.10 2.47
N ASP A 193 -19.82 15.64 2.72
CA ASP A 193 -20.97 15.51 1.83
C ASP A 193 -20.66 16.07 0.43
N GLN A 194 -21.04 15.33 -0.61
CA GLN A 194 -20.75 15.65 -2.01
C GLN A 194 -21.38 16.97 -2.43
N ALA A 195 -22.62 17.26 -2.01
CA ALA A 195 -23.28 18.52 -2.34
C ALA A 195 -22.56 19.73 -1.72
N THR A 196 -22.04 19.58 -0.50
CA THR A 196 -21.20 20.58 0.16
C THR A 196 -19.92 20.85 -0.64
N LYS A 197 -19.26 19.79 -1.12
CA LYS A 197 -18.07 19.90 -1.94
C LYS A 197 -18.33 20.59 -3.28
N ASP A 198 -19.43 20.23 -3.93
CA ASP A 198 -19.80 20.77 -5.25
C ASP A 198 -20.25 22.23 -5.18
N ALA A 199 -20.81 22.66 -4.04
CA ALA A 199 -21.20 24.05 -3.81
C ALA A 199 -20.00 25.00 -3.74
N ASP A 200 -18.86 24.55 -3.18
CA ASP A 200 -17.61 25.32 -3.15
C ASP A 200 -16.38 24.42 -3.35
N PRO A 201 -16.04 24.09 -4.62
CA PRO A 201 -14.94 23.19 -4.92
C PRO A 201 -13.57 23.78 -4.56
N MET A 202 -13.43 25.11 -4.46
CA MET A 202 -12.18 25.76 -4.07
C MET A 202 -11.95 25.62 -2.55
N ILE A 203 -12.98 25.87 -1.74
CA ILE A 203 -12.88 25.69 -0.28
C ILE A 203 -12.64 24.22 0.08
N HIS A 204 -13.22 23.30 -0.68
CA HIS A 204 -13.17 21.87 -0.41
C HIS A 204 -12.19 21.08 -1.30
N ALA A 205 -11.24 21.77 -1.95
CA ALA A 205 -10.31 21.14 -2.88
C ALA A 205 -9.46 20.02 -2.26
N MET A 206 -9.19 20.08 -0.95
CA MET A 206 -8.41 19.06 -0.24
C MET A 206 -9.26 17.90 0.31
N LYS A 207 -10.60 17.95 0.17
CA LYS A 207 -11.52 16.99 0.80
C LYS A 207 -11.98 15.90 -0.19
N PHE A 208 -12.26 14.73 0.35
CA PHE A 208 -12.98 13.70 -0.38
C PHE A 208 -14.48 13.99 -0.29
N GLY A 209 -15.22 13.77 -1.37
CA GLY A 209 -16.68 13.77 -1.32
C GLY A 209 -17.20 12.35 -1.17
N ASP A 210 -18.33 12.17 -0.51
CA ASP A 210 -18.97 10.87 -0.35
C ASP A 210 -19.66 10.34 -1.61
N GLY A 211 -19.53 11.03 -2.75
CA GLY A 211 -19.98 10.55 -4.06
C GLY A 211 -21.50 10.41 -4.13
N ASP A 212 -21.97 9.24 -4.52
CA ASP A 212 -23.39 8.86 -4.53
C ASP A 212 -23.96 8.51 -3.14
N GLY A 213 -23.14 8.61 -2.09
CA GLY A 213 -23.49 8.24 -0.71
C GLY A 213 -23.42 6.74 -0.40
N ALA A 214 -23.18 5.88 -1.39
CA ALA A 214 -23.27 4.42 -1.25
C ALA A 214 -22.07 3.67 -1.84
N THR A 215 -21.84 3.80 -3.16
CA THR A 215 -20.91 2.97 -3.93
C THR A 215 -19.70 3.73 -4.46
N THR A 216 -19.76 5.05 -4.50
CA THR A 216 -18.69 5.91 -5.03
C THR A 216 -18.18 6.92 -4.01
N PHE A 217 -17.06 7.57 -4.33
CA PHE A 217 -16.53 8.72 -3.60
C PHE A 217 -15.70 9.58 -4.56
N THR A 218 -15.58 10.89 -4.29
CA THR A 218 -14.80 11.80 -5.14
C THR A 218 -13.50 12.23 -4.49
N LEU A 219 -12.44 12.33 -5.28
CA LEU A 219 -11.09 12.68 -4.83
C LEU A 219 -10.93 14.18 -4.55
N PRO A 220 -9.92 14.58 -3.75
CA PRO A 220 -9.42 15.95 -3.76
C PRO A 220 -9.09 16.46 -5.17
N ASN A 221 -9.13 17.77 -5.36
CA ASN A 221 -8.91 18.45 -6.63
C ASN A 221 -7.80 19.52 -6.55
N HIS A 222 -6.55 19.08 -6.69
CA HIS A 222 -5.39 19.97 -6.76
C HIS A 222 -5.27 20.71 -8.09
N HIS A 223 -5.99 20.27 -9.13
CA HIS A 223 -5.98 20.89 -10.45
C HIS A 223 -6.70 22.25 -10.47
N LEU A 224 -7.33 22.64 -9.36
CA LEU A 224 -7.88 23.97 -9.13
C LEU A 224 -6.83 25.04 -8.81
N GLY A 225 -5.53 24.71 -8.82
CA GLY A 225 -4.43 25.67 -8.63
C GLY A 225 -3.94 25.81 -7.19
N HIS A 226 -4.29 24.88 -6.30
CA HIS A 226 -3.91 24.95 -4.89
C HIS A 226 -2.44 24.59 -4.66
N PHE A 227 -1.74 25.44 -3.90
CA PHE A 227 -0.41 25.14 -3.35
C PHE A 227 -0.51 24.42 -2.01
N ILE A 228 0.46 23.56 -1.74
CA ILE A 228 0.54 22.79 -0.49
C ILE A 228 1.54 23.46 0.46
N ARG A 229 1.20 23.48 1.75
CA ARG A 229 2.10 23.88 2.84
C ARG A 229 1.95 22.94 4.03
N GLY A 230 2.95 22.90 4.90
CA GLY A 230 2.81 22.26 6.21
C GLY A 230 1.66 22.90 7.02
N ASN A 231 0.87 22.08 7.70
CA ASN A 231 -0.30 22.55 8.44
C ASN A 231 0.12 23.47 9.60
N PRO A 232 -0.26 24.76 9.59
CA PRO A 232 0.04 25.67 10.69
C PRO A 232 -0.70 25.29 11.97
N SER A 233 -0.17 25.71 13.13
CA SER A 233 -0.90 25.60 14.39
C SER A 233 -2.25 26.34 14.30
N ASN A 234 -3.30 25.73 14.84
CA ASN A 234 -4.68 26.25 14.84
C ASN A 234 -5.36 26.33 13.46
N VAL A 235 -4.81 25.68 12.44
CA VAL A 235 -5.50 25.46 11.16
C VAL A 235 -5.86 23.98 11.06
N SER A 236 -7.11 23.71 10.67
CA SER A 236 -7.58 22.34 10.48
C SER A 236 -6.88 21.70 9.28
N HIS A 237 -6.47 20.44 9.43
CA HIS A 237 -5.87 19.70 8.33
C HIS A 237 -6.85 19.59 7.16
N GLY A 238 -6.34 19.88 5.94
CA GLY A 238 -7.16 19.89 4.73
C GLY A 238 -8.05 21.11 4.57
N SER A 239 -7.88 22.18 5.36
CA SER A 239 -8.47 23.49 5.04
C SER A 239 -7.68 24.17 3.92
N THR A 240 -8.38 24.80 2.97
CA THR A 240 -7.75 25.63 1.93
C THR A 240 -7.71 27.10 2.36
N GLN A 241 -6.88 27.89 1.68
CA GLN A 241 -6.74 29.32 1.90
C GLN A 241 -6.80 30.01 0.55
N GLY A 242 -7.51 31.14 0.47
CA GLY A 242 -7.48 32.01 -0.70
C GLY A 242 -6.11 32.67 -0.88
N ASP A 243 -5.86 33.20 -2.07
CA ASP A 243 -4.67 33.97 -2.33
C ASP A 243 -4.67 35.29 -1.54
N ALA A 244 -3.48 35.69 -1.09
CA ALA A 244 -3.30 36.91 -0.33
C ALA A 244 -2.03 37.62 -0.76
N ILE A 245 -2.13 38.92 -1.01
CA ILE A 245 -0.98 39.78 -1.25
C ILE A 245 -0.56 40.51 0.03
N ARG A 246 0.70 40.91 0.09
CA ARG A 246 1.19 41.85 1.11
C ARG A 246 0.63 43.25 0.82
N ASN A 247 0.60 44.09 1.85
CA ASN A 247 0.17 45.48 1.72
C ASN A 247 0.96 46.22 0.63
N ILE A 248 0.26 46.96 -0.23
CA ILE A 248 0.85 47.81 -1.26
C ILE A 248 0.62 49.26 -0.86
N THR A 249 1.72 50.01 -0.70
CA THR A 249 1.67 51.41 -0.29
C THR A 249 2.02 52.34 -1.45
N GLY A 250 1.40 53.52 -1.45
CA GLY A 250 1.78 54.63 -2.31
C GLY A 250 1.45 55.94 -1.63
N GLY A 251 2.05 57.02 -2.09
CA GLY A 251 1.86 58.35 -1.50
C GLY A 251 1.93 59.43 -2.56
N VAL A 252 1.14 60.48 -2.37
CA VAL A 252 1.16 61.71 -3.17
C VAL A 252 1.30 62.90 -2.23
N SER A 253 2.23 63.80 -2.52
CA SER A 253 2.39 65.05 -1.77
C SER A 253 1.89 66.24 -2.61
N SER A 254 1.23 67.20 -1.97
CA SER A 254 0.79 68.47 -2.59
C SER A 254 -0.11 68.27 -3.82
N VAL A 255 -1.38 67.95 -3.59
CA VAL A 255 -2.45 67.94 -4.63
C VAL A 255 -2.67 69.34 -5.22
N TYR A 256 -2.22 70.37 -4.49
CA TYR A 256 -2.25 71.77 -4.89
C TYR A 256 -0.87 72.41 -4.64
N GLY A 257 -0.18 72.85 -5.70
CA GLY A 257 1.13 73.52 -5.61
C GLY A 257 2.18 73.02 -6.64
N PRO A 258 3.35 73.68 -6.69
CA PRO A 258 4.36 73.42 -7.73
C PRO A 258 5.23 72.17 -7.48
N LEU A 259 5.34 71.70 -6.24
CA LEU A 259 6.18 70.54 -5.86
C LEU A 259 5.36 69.26 -5.93
N LYS A 260 5.70 68.39 -6.90
CA LYS A 260 4.99 67.14 -7.17
C LYS A 260 5.89 65.98 -6.77
N THR A 261 5.47 65.18 -5.80
CA THR A 261 6.08 63.86 -5.59
C THR A 261 4.98 62.82 -5.47
N ASN A 262 5.13 61.74 -6.23
CA ASN A 262 4.35 60.53 -6.09
C ASN A 262 5.32 59.36 -5.87
N THR A 263 4.85 58.34 -5.18
CA THR A 263 5.64 57.16 -4.83
C THR A 263 4.76 55.92 -4.80
N GLY A 264 5.38 54.76 -5.02
CA GLY A 264 4.70 53.48 -4.94
C GLY A 264 3.62 53.31 -6.02
N ALA A 265 2.49 52.73 -5.64
CA ALA A 265 1.40 52.43 -6.57
C ALA A 265 0.52 53.63 -6.94
N LEU A 266 0.82 54.85 -6.45
CA LEU A 266 0.05 56.04 -6.77
C LEU A 266 0.76 56.93 -7.79
N SER A 267 -0.01 57.45 -8.73
CA SER A 267 0.43 58.52 -9.64
C SER A 267 -0.50 59.72 -9.61
N LEU A 268 0.04 60.85 -10.05
CA LEU A 268 -0.68 62.10 -10.26
C LEU A 268 -0.63 62.43 -11.74
N GLU A 269 -1.78 62.42 -12.41
CA GLU A 269 -1.90 62.85 -13.80
C GLU A 269 -2.61 64.21 -13.87
N GLU A 270 -2.13 65.08 -14.76
CA GLU A 270 -2.77 66.36 -15.04
C GLU A 270 -3.96 66.16 -15.97
N TYR A 271 -5.15 66.58 -15.55
CA TYR A 271 -6.33 66.53 -16.41
C TYR A 271 -6.96 67.91 -16.54
N GLY A 272 -7.13 68.36 -17.78
CA GLY A 272 -7.65 69.69 -18.10
C GLY A 272 -6.57 70.77 -18.17
N SER A 273 -6.64 71.61 -19.21
CA SER A 273 -5.70 72.69 -19.50
C SER A 273 -6.37 74.06 -19.35
N SER A 274 -7.08 74.27 -18.24
CA SER A 274 -7.59 75.59 -17.88
C SER A 274 -6.61 76.26 -16.93
N PRO A 275 -5.74 77.19 -17.40
CA PRO A 275 -4.88 77.94 -16.48
C PRO A 275 -5.75 78.86 -15.62
N ALA A 276 -5.68 78.68 -14.30
CA ALA A 276 -6.27 79.61 -13.34
C ALA A 276 -5.49 80.94 -13.35
N LYS A 277 -6.20 82.07 -13.51
CA LYS A 277 -5.65 83.38 -13.17
C LYS A 277 -5.79 83.55 -11.65
N VAL A 278 -4.67 83.71 -10.96
CA VAL A 278 -4.62 83.96 -9.51
C VAL A 278 -5.32 85.28 -9.19
N GLY A 279 -6.26 85.28 -8.23
CA GLY A 279 -6.84 86.51 -7.63
C GLY A 279 -8.35 86.75 -7.84
N VAL A 280 -9.10 85.83 -8.46
CA VAL A 280 -10.55 85.98 -8.66
C VAL A 280 -11.32 85.17 -7.61
N ILE A 281 -12.11 85.86 -6.78
CA ILE A 281 -13.01 85.21 -5.81
C ILE A 281 -14.07 84.42 -6.60
N GLY A 282 -14.10 83.10 -6.41
CA GLY A 282 -14.97 82.18 -7.15
C GLY A 282 -14.34 81.51 -8.38
N ALA A 283 -13.05 81.72 -8.68
CA ALA A 283 -12.34 80.98 -9.72
C ALA A 283 -11.62 79.74 -9.16
N ASP A 284 -11.70 78.64 -9.92
CA ASP A 284 -11.11 77.33 -9.58
C ASP A 284 -9.57 77.44 -9.45
N PRO A 285 -8.94 76.90 -8.40
CA PRO A 285 -7.67 77.44 -7.93
C PRO A 285 -6.44 76.91 -8.70
N GLY A 286 -6.54 75.98 -9.65
CA GLY A 286 -5.35 75.46 -10.34
C GLY A 286 -5.64 74.38 -11.36
N ALA A 287 -4.58 73.79 -11.91
CA ALA A 287 -4.71 72.70 -12.86
C ALA A 287 -5.23 71.43 -12.14
N ASN A 288 -6.33 70.88 -12.64
CA ASN A 288 -7.01 69.73 -12.05
C ASN A 288 -6.15 68.46 -12.19
N ARG A 289 -6.29 67.56 -11.22
CA ARG A 289 -5.47 66.35 -11.09
C ARG A 289 -6.32 65.13 -10.83
N THR A 290 -5.92 64.03 -11.44
CA THR A 290 -6.42 62.70 -11.12
C THR A 290 -5.36 61.96 -10.32
N ILE A 291 -5.77 61.34 -9.22
CA ILE A 291 -4.94 60.38 -8.49
C ILE A 291 -5.33 59.01 -9.00
N GLU A 292 -4.34 58.27 -9.50
CA GLU A 292 -4.56 56.91 -10.01
C GLU A 292 -3.81 55.92 -9.13
N PHE A 293 -4.48 54.79 -8.86
CA PHE A 293 -3.85 53.63 -8.24
C PHE A 293 -3.59 52.58 -9.31
N ASP A 294 -2.34 52.17 -9.42
CA ASP A 294 -1.91 51.12 -10.34
C ASP A 294 -0.83 50.27 -9.67
N ALA A 295 -1.21 49.07 -9.24
CA ALA A 295 -0.31 48.11 -8.63
C ALA A 295 0.81 47.65 -9.58
N SER A 296 0.60 47.73 -10.90
CA SER A 296 1.60 47.32 -11.91
C SER A 296 2.91 48.12 -11.83
N LYS A 297 2.86 49.31 -11.20
CA LYS A 297 4.02 50.18 -10.97
C LYS A 297 5.02 49.62 -9.96
N VAL A 298 4.58 48.69 -9.11
CA VAL A 298 5.44 48.12 -8.04
C VAL A 298 5.48 46.60 -8.03
N VAL A 299 4.51 45.92 -8.64
CA VAL A 299 4.46 44.46 -8.75
C VAL A 299 3.82 44.03 -10.08
N PRO A 300 4.25 42.92 -10.70
CA PRO A 300 3.52 42.36 -11.84
C PRO A 300 2.07 42.00 -11.46
N THR A 301 1.13 42.30 -12.35
CA THR A 301 -0.31 42.05 -12.12
C THR A 301 -0.85 40.99 -13.08
N SER A 302 -1.77 40.17 -12.57
CA SER A 302 -2.52 39.18 -13.34
C SER A 302 -3.89 38.99 -12.70
N THR A 303 -4.77 38.18 -13.30
CA THR A 303 -6.07 37.81 -12.72
C THR A 303 -5.95 36.88 -11.51
N GLU A 304 -4.75 36.35 -11.24
CA GLU A 304 -4.45 35.44 -10.14
C GLU A 304 -3.06 35.81 -9.57
N ASN A 305 -2.96 35.87 -8.23
CA ASN A 305 -1.70 36.11 -7.54
C ASN A 305 -0.91 34.81 -7.38
N ARG A 306 0.20 34.67 -8.12
CA ARG A 306 1.07 33.50 -8.06
C ARG A 306 2.55 33.84 -8.25
N PRO A 307 3.47 33.12 -7.60
CA PRO A 307 4.88 33.14 -7.99
C PRO A 307 5.07 32.46 -9.36
N TYR A 308 6.30 32.41 -9.87
CA TYR A 308 6.60 31.53 -11.02
C TYR A 308 6.41 30.07 -10.64
N THR A 309 5.78 29.30 -11.52
CA THR A 309 5.37 27.91 -11.26
C THR A 309 5.69 27.00 -12.44
N GLY A 310 5.89 25.72 -12.14
CA GLY A 310 5.85 24.63 -13.12
C GLY A 310 4.68 23.72 -12.81
N ASN A 311 3.92 23.32 -13.83
CA ASN A 311 2.73 22.48 -13.63
C ASN A 311 3.14 21.00 -13.69
N LEU A 312 2.91 20.28 -12.59
CA LEU A 312 3.10 18.84 -12.47
C LEU A 312 1.75 18.17 -12.17
N SER A 313 1.63 16.90 -12.51
CA SER A 313 0.46 16.11 -12.10
C SER A 313 0.56 15.76 -10.63
N ILE A 314 -0.48 16.07 -9.86
CA ILE A 314 -0.57 15.69 -8.45
C ILE A 314 -1.41 14.43 -8.36
N LYS A 315 -0.85 13.38 -7.76
CA LYS A 315 -1.50 12.08 -7.65
C LYS A 315 -1.51 11.59 -6.20
N ILE A 316 -2.49 10.74 -5.89
CA ILE A 316 -2.63 10.05 -4.60
C ILE A 316 -2.41 8.55 -4.79
N HIS A 317 -1.70 7.93 -3.87
CA HIS A 317 -1.50 6.48 -3.89
C HIS A 317 -2.76 5.76 -3.40
N ARG A 318 -3.38 4.95 -4.25
CA ARG A 318 -4.64 4.24 -3.95
C ARG A 318 -4.44 2.94 -3.16
N GLY A 319 -3.20 2.46 -3.07
CA GLY A 319 -2.87 1.13 -2.56
C GLY A 319 -2.72 0.09 -3.67
N TRP A 320 -2.11 -1.04 -3.33
CA TRP A 320 -2.02 -2.20 -4.21
C TRP A 320 -3.03 -3.24 -3.72
N MET A 321 -3.85 -3.74 -4.64
CA MET A 321 -4.59 -4.99 -4.48
C MET A 321 -4.01 -6.02 -5.44
#